data_AF-A0A829GL61-F1
#
_entry.id   AF-A0A829GL61-F1
#
_cell.length_a   1.000
_cell.length_b   1.000
_cell.length_c   1.000
_cell.angle_alpha   90.00
_cell.angle_beta   90.00
_cell.angle_gamma   90.00
#
_symmetry.space_group_name_H-M   'P 1'
#
loop_
_entity.id
_entity.type
_entity.pdbx_description
1 polymer ?
#
loop_
_entity_poly.entity_id
_entity_poly.type
_entity_poly.pdbx_seq_one_letter_code
_entity_poly.pdbx_strand_id
1 'polypeptide(L)' 'MKMMHLKRLFIGRPLKSSEEGGQKLNIFKALAMLSSDALSSVAYGTEQIVLVLTTLSAAAIWYSLPIA' A
#
# COMPACT_ATOMS: atom_id res chain seq x y z
N MET A 1 35.36 -5.20 -29.48
CA MET A 1 33.87 -5.27 -29.42
C MET A 1 33.40 -4.37 -28.28
N LYS A 2 32.60 -3.33 -28.55
CA LYS A 2 32.27 -2.25 -27.59
C LYS A 2 31.42 -2.80 -26.43
N MET A 3 31.80 -2.50 -25.19
CA MET A 3 31.25 -3.01 -23.90
C MET A 3 29.70 -2.99 -23.80
N MET A 4 29.04 -2.09 -24.53
CA MET A 4 27.58 -2.01 -24.63
C MET A 4 26.94 -3.26 -25.24
N HIS A 5 27.60 -3.94 -26.19
CA HIS A 5 27.05 -5.13 -26.83
C HIS A 5 27.08 -6.35 -25.92
N LEU A 6 28.12 -6.48 -25.07
CA LEU A 6 28.19 -7.54 -24.07
C LEU A 6 27.08 -7.40 -23.03
N LYS A 7 26.88 -6.19 -22.47
CA LYS A 7 25.80 -5.95 -21.49
C LYS A 7 24.42 -6.24 -22.09
N ARG A 8 24.19 -5.86 -23.35
CA ARG A 8 22.91 -6.09 -24.03
C ARG A 8 22.64 -7.57 -24.35
N LEU A 9 23.69 -8.38 -24.51
CA LEU A 9 23.56 -9.84 -24.69
C LEU A 9 23.24 -10.55 -23.36
N PHE A 10 23.84 -10.11 -22.25
CA PHE A 10 23.67 -10.76 -20.94
C PHE A 10 22.43 -10.27 -20.16
N ILE A 11 22.10 -8.97 -20.22
CA ILE A 11 21.01 -8.36 -19.42
C ILE A 11 19.72 -8.17 -20.25
N GLY A 12 19.83 -8.22 -21.58
CA GLY A 12 18.70 -7.97 -22.47
C GLY A 12 18.43 -6.48 -22.71
N ARG A 13 17.36 -6.19 -23.46
CA ARG A 13 16.94 -4.81 -23.80
C ARG A 13 16.16 -4.24 -22.61
N PRO A 14 16.38 -2.99 -22.20
CA PRO A 14 15.57 -2.37 -21.14
C PRO A 14 14.09 -2.37 -21.59
N LEU A 15 13.22 -2.96 -20.78
CA LEU A 15 11.79 -3.00 -21.02
C LEU A 15 11.24 -1.58 -20.93
N LYS A 16 10.56 -1.13 -21.98
CA LYS A 16 9.85 0.16 -21.95
C LYS A 16 8.71 0.04 -20.96
N SER A 17 8.58 1.03 -20.07
CA SER A 17 7.59 1.04 -18.98
C SER A 17 6.14 0.84 -19.45
N SER A 18 5.83 1.12 -20.72
CA SER A 18 4.52 0.84 -21.34
C SER A 18 4.20 -0.64 -21.61
N GLU A 19 5.16 -1.56 -21.46
CA GLU A 19 4.96 -3.01 -21.60
C GLU A 19 4.88 -3.74 -20.24
N GLU A 20 4.97 -3.01 -19.12
CA GLU A 20 4.96 -3.58 -17.76
C GLU A 20 3.57 -4.07 -17.32
N GLY A 21 2.48 -3.50 -17.84
CA GLY A 21 1.12 -3.85 -17.45
C GLY A 21 0.65 -5.26 -17.84
N GLY A 22 1.37 -5.94 -18.74
CA GLY A 22 1.01 -7.26 -19.26
C GLY A 22 1.78 -8.44 -18.64
N GLN A 23 2.79 -8.20 -17.80
CA GLN A 23 3.55 -9.29 -17.18
C GLN A 23 2.88 -9.76 -15.89
N LYS A 24 2.41 -11.01 -15.87
CA LYS A 24 1.90 -11.65 -14.64
C LYS A 24 3.00 -11.61 -13.57
N LEU A 25 2.77 -10.86 -12.50
CA LEU A 25 3.66 -10.78 -11.35
C LEU A 25 3.84 -12.20 -10.78
N ASN A 26 5.09 -12.66 -10.71
CA ASN A 26 5.41 -13.92 -10.03
C ASN A 26 4.91 -13.83 -8.57
N ILE A 27 4.47 -14.97 -8.00
CA ILE A 27 3.78 -15.05 -6.71
C ILE A 27 4.49 -14.25 -5.62
N PHE A 28 5.83 -14.29 -5.57
CA PHE A 28 6.63 -13.52 -4.61
C PHE A 28 6.47 -12.00 -4.73
N LYS A 29 6.44 -11.45 -5.95
CA LYS A 29 6.26 -10.02 -6.18
C LYS A 29 4.81 -9.60 -5.92
N ALA A 30 3.85 -10.43 -6.35
CA ALA A 30 2.43 -10.20 -6.08
C ALA A 30 2.12 -10.22 -4.58
N LEU A 31 2.75 -11.14 -3.83
CA LEU A 31 2.59 -11.27 -2.37
C LEU A 31 3.15 -10.05 -1.63
N ALA A 32 4.33 -9.55 -2.02
CA ALA A 32 4.91 -8.34 -1.43
C ALA A 32 4.01 -7.11 -1.66
N MET A 33 3.41 -6.99 -2.84
CA MET A 33 2.49 -5.88 -3.16
C MET A 33 1.19 -5.99 -2.35
N LEU A 34 0.60 -7.18 -2.25
CA LEU A 34 -0.60 -7.44 -1.43
C LEU A 34 -0.34 -7.18 0.07
N SER A 35 0.84 -7.57 0.58
CA SER A 35 1.23 -7.28 1.96
C SER A 35 1.42 -5.78 2.22
N SER A 36 1.91 -5.01 1.26
CA SER A 36 2.00 -3.55 1.37
C SER A 36 0.63 -2.89 1.50
N ASP A 37 -0.36 -3.36 0.73
CA ASP A 37 -1.76 -2.92 0.86
C ASP A 37 -2.36 -3.30 2.23
N ALA A 38 -2.15 -4.54 2.67
CA ALA A 38 -2.64 -5.01 3.96
C ALA A 38 -2.01 -4.25 5.14
N LEU A 39 -0.70 -4.00 5.09
CA LEU A 39 0.03 -3.27 6.14
C LEU A 39 -0.44 -1.81 6.20
N SER A 40 -0.64 -1.15 5.05
CA SER A 40 -1.15 0.21 4.99
C SER A 40 -2.59 0.32 5.51
N SER A 41 -3.43 -0.70 5.26
CA SER A 41 -4.82 -0.74 5.72
C SER A 41 -4.92 -0.90 7.24
N VAL A 42 -4.08 -1.75 7.85
CA VAL A 42 -4.06 -1.95 9.31
C VAL A 42 -3.39 -0.79 10.03
N ALA A 43 -2.30 -0.25 9.48
CA ALA A 43 -1.55 0.84 10.10
C ALA A 43 -2.39 2.10 10.26
N TYR A 44 -3.18 2.47 9.23
CA TYR A 44 -3.96 3.70 9.27
C TYR A 44 -5.41 3.47 9.70
N GLY A 45 -5.99 2.32 9.34
CA GLY A 45 -7.40 2.01 9.64
C GLY A 45 -7.68 1.88 11.14
N THR A 46 -6.76 1.30 11.91
CA THR A 46 -6.98 1.11 13.35
C THR A 46 -6.91 2.43 14.13
N GLU A 47 -5.96 3.31 13.82
CA GLU A 47 -5.83 4.62 14.46
C GLU A 47 -7.02 5.54 14.14
N GLN A 48 -7.53 5.54 12.90
CA GLN A 48 -8.74 6.32 12.58
C GLN A 48 -9.97 5.86 13.32
N ILE A 49 -10.17 4.55 13.46
CA ILE A 49 -11.33 4.00 14.17
C ILE A 49 -11.31 4.50 15.62
N VAL A 50 -10.16 4.40 16.31
CA VAL A 50 -10.02 4.87 17.69
C VAL A 50 -10.24 6.38 17.79
N LEU A 51 -9.69 7.17 16.89
CA LEU A 51 -9.89 8.63 16.87
C LEU A 51 -11.37 9.01 16.70
N VAL A 52 -12.07 8.37 15.76
CA VAL A 52 -13.50 8.65 15.52
C VAL A 52 -14.35 8.23 16.72
N LEU A 53 -14.11 7.04 17.28
CA LEU A 53 -14.85 6.58 18.46
C LEU A 53 -14.62 7.48 19.68
N THR A 54 -13.37 7.86 19.96
CA THR A 54 -13.05 8.71 21.11
C THR A 54 -13.63 10.12 20.97
N THR A 55 -13.53 10.72 19.79
CA THR A 55 -14.11 12.06 19.53
C THR A 55 -15.63 12.06 19.62
N LEU A 56 -16.30 11.06 19.03
CA LEU A 56 -17.75 10.91 19.15
C LEU A 56 -18.19 10.66 20.59
N SER A 57 -17.46 9.80 21.32
CA SER A 57 -17.76 9.51 22.72
C SER A 57 -17.63 10.76 23.59
N ALA A 58 -16.57 11.56 23.41
CA ALA A 58 -16.38 12.82 24.13
C ALA A 58 -17.50 13.83 23.84
N ALA A 59 -17.94 13.95 22.58
CA ALA A 59 -19.07 14.80 22.22
C ALA A 59 -20.40 14.31 22.82
N ALA A 60 -20.58 12.98 22.91
CA ALA A 60 -21.79 12.37 23.43
C ALA A 60 -21.98 12.58 24.94
N ILE A 61 -20.92 12.87 25.71
CA ILE A 61 -21.00 13.17 27.15
C ILE A 61 -21.97 14.33 27.44
N TRP A 62 -22.10 15.28 26.52
CA TRP A 62 -23.02 16.40 26.69
C TRP A 62 -24.50 15.97 26.78
N TYR A 63 -24.86 14.83 26.19
CA TYR A 63 -26.22 14.28 26.31
C TYR A 63 -26.51 13.67 27.69
N SER A 64 -25.50 13.43 28.53
CA SER A 64 -25.70 12.93 29.89
C SER A 64 -26.05 14.02 30.91
N LEU A 65 -25.67 15.28 30.65
CA LEU A 65 -25.99 16.43 31.50
C LEU A 65 -27.49 16.79 31.60
N PRO A 66 -28.29 16.82 30.50
CA PRO A 66 -29.70 17.22 30.57
C PRO A 66 -30.63 16.19 31.24
N ILE A 67 -30.10 15.02 31.64
CA ILE A 67 -30.85 13.95 32.30
C ILE A 67 -30.73 14.00 33.84
N ALA A 68 -29.79 14.80 34.38
CA ALA A 68 -29.58 15.00 35.82
C ALA A 68 -30.37 16.20 36.38
#